data_AF-A0A636ILH8-F1
#
_entry.id   AF-A0A636ILH8-F1
#
_cell.length_a   1.000
_cell.length_b   1.000
_cell.length_c   1.000
_cell.angle_alpha   90.00
_cell.angle_beta   90.00
_cell.angle_gamma   90.00
#
_symmetry.space_group_name_H-M   'P 1'
#
loop_
_entity.id
_entity.type
_entity.pdbx_description
1 polymer ?
#
loop_
_entity_poly.entity_id
_entity_poly.type
_entity_poly.pdbx_seq_one_letter_code
_entity_poly.pdbx_strand_id
1 'polypeptide(L)'
;MLDYKKQANETQWRVFLLYVYGFKHSSIANFLSIESGVSRNIIIEINKFFDVESKHFLQVMFYNSGLSDDYLMELRKIMSKSAL
;
A
#
# COMPACT_ATOMS: atom_id res chain seq x y z
N MET A 1 6.35 3.64 9.23
CA MET A 1 5.55 2.48 8.75
C MET A 1 4.53 2.02 9.79
N LEU A 2 4.95 1.70 11.02
CA LEU A 2 4.05 1.27 12.09
C LEU A 2 2.96 2.31 12.42
N ASP A 3 3.30 3.60 12.42
CA ASP A 3 2.32 4.66 12.71
C ASP A 3 1.23 4.75 11.65
N TYR A 4 1.60 4.63 10.37
CA TYR A 4 0.62 4.54 9.29
C TYR A 4 -0.32 3.34 9.47
N LYS A 5 0.22 2.17 9.84
CA LYS A 5 -0.60 0.96 10.08
C LYS A 5 -1.59 1.14 11.22
N LYS A 6 -1.21 1.87 12.29
CA LYS A 6 -2.09 2.12 13.44
C LYS A 6 -3.29 3.01 13.11
N GLN A 7 -3.12 3.97 12.20
CA GLN A 7 -4.18 4.92 11.83
C GLN A 7 -4.98 4.50 10.59
N ALA A 8 -4.39 3.67 9.71
CA ALA A 8 -5.01 3.29 8.46
C ALA A 8 -6.15 2.30 8.69
N ASN A 9 -7.28 2.50 8.01
CA ASN A 9 -8.29 1.46 7.89
C ASN A 9 -7.80 0.31 6.98
N GLU A 10 -8.55 -0.79 6.94
CA GLU A 10 -8.15 -1.98 6.17
C GLU A 10 -7.88 -1.67 4.69
N THR A 11 -8.74 -0.88 4.04
CA THR A 11 -8.57 -0.52 2.62
C THR A 11 -7.30 0.32 2.41
N GLN A 12 -7.08 1.33 3.24
CA GLN A 12 -5.88 2.18 3.20
C GLN A 12 -4.62 1.34 3.38
N TRP A 13 -4.61 0.42 4.34
CA TRP A 13 -3.50 -0.48 4.59
C TRP A 13 -3.21 -1.42 3.40
N ARG A 14 -4.26 -1.98 2.79
CA ARG A 14 -4.13 -2.84 1.60
C ARG A 14 -3.57 -2.07 0.40
N VAL A 15 -4.05 -0.84 0.16
CA VAL A 15 -3.51 0.04 -0.89
C VAL A 15 -2.05 0.35 -0.62
N PHE A 16 -1.68 0.70 0.61
CA PHE A 16 -0.30 0.95 1.00
C PHE A 16 0.60 -0.24 0.68
N LEU A 17 0.24 -1.45 1.12
CA LEU A 17 1.03 -2.66 0.87
C LEU A 17 1.22 -2.90 -0.63
N LEU A 18 0.15 -2.90 -1.42
CA LEU A 18 0.26 -3.11 -2.87
C LEU A 18 1.11 -2.01 -3.54
N TYR A 19 0.98 -0.77 -3.08
CA TYR A 19 1.73 0.36 -3.64
C TYR A 19 3.23 0.26 -3.35
N VAL A 20 3.65 -0.04 -2.11
CA VAL A 20 5.08 -0.23 -1.78
C VAL A 20 5.67 -1.48 -2.45
N TYR A 21 4.86 -2.50 -2.72
CA TYR A 21 5.26 -3.65 -3.55
C TYR A 21 5.21 -3.39 -5.06
N GLY A 22 4.93 -2.15 -5.48
CA GLY A 22 5.19 -1.67 -6.83
C GLY A 22 3.97 -1.59 -7.74
N PHE A 23 2.77 -1.97 -7.27
CA PHE A 23 1.56 -1.94 -8.09
C PHE A 23 1.20 -0.50 -8.49
N LYS A 24 0.62 -0.35 -9.69
CA LYS A 24 0.06 0.94 -10.16
C LYS A 24 -1.33 1.14 -9.57
N HIS A 25 -1.76 2.39 -9.39
CA HIS A 25 -3.08 2.71 -8.81
C HIS A 25 -4.24 2.03 -9.57
N SER A 26 -4.17 1.95 -10.91
CA SER A 26 -5.19 1.26 -11.70
C SER A 26 -5.25 -0.24 -11.40
N SER A 27 -4.09 -0.88 -11.26
CA SER A 27 -3.99 -2.28 -10.86
C SER A 27 -4.52 -2.49 -9.44
N ILE A 28 -4.20 -1.59 -8.51
CA ILE A 28 -4.69 -1.64 -7.12
C ILE A 28 -6.21 -1.49 -7.08
N ALA A 29 -6.76 -0.52 -7.82
CA ALA A 29 -8.20 -0.30 -7.89
C ALA A 29 -8.94 -1.55 -8.37
N ASN A 30 -8.48 -2.12 -9.47
CA ASN A 30 -9.05 -3.36 -10.01
C ASN A 30 -8.88 -4.53 -9.02
N PHE A 31 -7.70 -4.67 -8.44
CA PHE A 31 -7.37 -5.78 -7.55
C PHE A 31 -8.17 -5.77 -6.24
N LEU A 32 -8.48 -4.59 -5.72
CA LEU A 32 -9.26 -4.40 -4.49
C LEU A 32 -10.75 -4.20 -4.78
N SER A 33 -11.18 -4.22 -6.05
CA SER A 33 -12.55 -3.89 -6.47
C SER A 33 -13.05 -2.56 -5.90
N ILE A 34 -12.18 -1.54 -5.92
CA ILE A 34 -12.50 -0.17 -5.50
C ILE A 34 -12.45 0.79 -6.68
N GLU A 35 -13.11 1.94 -6.57
CA GLU A 35 -13.06 2.97 -7.59
C GLU A 35 -11.61 3.48 -7.79
N SER A 36 -11.24 3.73 -9.06
CA SER A 36 -9.92 4.26 -9.41
C SER A 36 -9.60 5.58 -8.70
N GLY A 37 -10.60 6.44 -8.52
CA GLY A 37 -10.49 7.69 -7.76
C GLY A 37 -10.14 7.46 -6.28
N VAL A 38 -10.74 6.44 -5.66
CA VAL A 38 -10.45 6.06 -4.26
C VAL A 38 -9.00 5.59 -4.12
N SER A 39 -8.53 4.69 -4.99
CA SER A 39 -7.13 4.25 -4.97
C SER A 39 -6.16 5.42 -5.14
N ARG A 40 -6.44 6.35 -6.07
CA ARG A 40 -5.62 7.54 -6.29
C ARG A 40 -5.58 8.45 -5.07
N ASN A 41 -6.72 8.70 -4.43
CA ASN A 41 -6.80 9.55 -3.24
C ASN A 41 -6.01 8.96 -2.07
N ILE A 42 -6.14 7.66 -1.82
CA ILE A 42 -5.38 6.98 -0.78
C ILE A 42 -3.87 7.05 -1.05
N ILE A 43 -3.42 6.90 -2.29
CA ILE A 43 -1.98 7.05 -2.63
C ILE A 43 -1.49 8.48 -2.36
N ILE A 44 -2.31 9.49 -2.66
CA ILE A 44 -1.97 10.89 -2.33
C ILE A 44 -1.84 11.07 -0.81
N GLU A 45 -2.75 10.49 -0.03
CA GLU A 45 -2.68 10.51 1.44
C GLU A 45 -1.45 9.78 1.98
N ILE A 46 -1.10 8.62 1.42
CA ILE A 46 0.13 7.87 1.76
C ILE A 46 1.35 8.74 1.51
N ASN A 47 1.47 9.32 0.31
CA ASN A 47 2.64 10.13 -0.03
C ASN A 47 2.75 11.36 0.89
N LYS A 48 1.63 12.01 1.23
CA LYS A 48 1.59 13.10 2.20
C LYS A 48 1.99 12.67 3.61
N PHE A 49 1.50 11.52 4.08
CA PHE A 49 1.81 11.03 5.42
C PHE A 49 3.30 10.73 5.60
N PHE A 50 3.93 10.16 4.57
CA PHE A 50 5.35 9.81 4.60
C PHE A 50 6.27 10.94 4.12
N ASP A 51 5.71 12.09 3.77
CA ASP A 51 6.43 13.24 3.20
C ASP A 51 7.34 12.84 2.02
N VAL A 52 6.76 12.13 1.05
CA VAL A 52 7.47 11.64 -0.14
C VAL A 52 6.88 12.17 -1.44
N GLU A 53 7.78 12.52 -2.34
CA GLU A 53 7.41 13.02 -3.68
C GLU A 53 7.11 11.88 -4.67
N SER A 54 7.55 10.66 -4.39
CA SER A 54 7.37 9.53 -5.31
C SER A 54 7.27 8.18 -4.62
N LYS A 55 6.68 7.21 -5.33
CA LYS A 55 6.65 5.80 -4.94
C LYS A 55 8.05 5.27 -4.61
N HIS A 56 9.07 5.70 -5.36
CA HIS A 56 10.42 5.17 -5.20
C HIS A 56 11.00 5.48 -3.81
N PHE A 57 10.84 6.71 -3.32
CA PHE A 57 11.28 7.07 -1.97
C PHE A 57 10.52 6.28 -0.90
N LEU A 58 9.22 6.08 -1.08
CA LEU A 58 8.42 5.26 -0.17
C LEU A 58 8.92 3.80 -0.12
N GLN A 59 9.27 3.23 -1.28
CA GLN A 59 9.81 1.88 -1.38
C GLN A 59 11.16 1.77 -0.68
N VAL A 60 12.07 2.73 -0.88
CA VAL A 60 13.37 2.76 -0.20
C VAL A 60 13.17 2.81 1.32
N MET A 61 12.28 3.69 1.82
CA MET A 61 11.96 3.74 3.26
C MET A 61 11.36 2.44 3.78
N PHE A 62 10.48 1.79 2.99
CA PHE A 62 9.88 0.53 3.37
C PHE A 62 10.92 -0.59 3.51
N TYR A 63 11.80 -0.78 2.52
CA TYR A 63 12.85 -1.80 2.59
C TYR A 63 13.87 -1.52 3.69
N ASN A 64 14.27 -0.26 3.87
CA ASN A 64 15.20 0.12 4.93
C ASN A 64 14.60 0.05 6.34
N SER A 65 13.27 -0.08 6.48
CA SER A 65 12.63 -0.25 7.78
C SER A 65 12.83 -1.63 8.40
N GLY A 66 13.31 -2.61 7.62
CA GLY A 66 13.42 -4.01 8.05
C GLY A 66 12.09 -4.74 8.16
N LEU A 67 10.95 -4.09 7.84
CA LEU A 67 9.61 -4.66 7.97
C LEU A 67 9.11 -5.35 6.68
N SER A 68 9.95 -5.45 5.65
CA SER A 68 9.54 -6.04 4.37
C SER A 68 9.06 -7.47 4.53
N ASP A 69 9.80 -8.28 5.30
CA ASP A 69 9.48 -9.70 5.50
C ASP A 69 8.21 -9.88 6.33
N ASP A 70 8.04 -9.07 7.38
CA ASP A 70 6.83 -9.05 8.22
C ASP A 70 5.58 -8.79 7.38
N TYR A 71 5.67 -7.83 6.47
CA TYR A 71 4.56 -7.41 5.63
C TYR A 71 4.41 -8.19 4.33
N LEU A 72 5.40 -9.01 3.97
CA LEU A 72 5.28 -9.95 2.85
C LEU A 72 4.19 -10.98 3.13
N MET A 73 4.06 -11.45 4.37
CA MET A 73 3.00 -12.38 4.76
C MET A 73 1.61 -11.72 4.68
N GLU A 74 1.50 -10.44 5.02
CA GLU A 74 0.24 -9.70 4.88
C GLU A 74 -0.11 -9.47 3.42
N LEU A 75 0.86 -9.11 2.57
CA LEU A 75 0.67 -9.04 1.14
C LEU A 75 0.15 -10.38 0.58
N ARG A 76 0.74 -11.51 0.97
CA ARG A 76 0.28 -12.85 0.53
C ARG A 76 -1.18 -13.12 0.91
N LYS A 77 -1.61 -12.71 2.12
CA LYS A 77 -3.01 -12.83 2.56
C LYS A 77 -3.96 -11.96 1.73
N ILE A 78 -3.52 -10.76 1.34
CA ILE A 78 -4.29 -9.88 0.45
C ILE A 78 -4.40 -10.52 -0.94
N MET A 79 -3.30 -11.09 -1.44
CA MET A 79 -3.22 -11.76 -2.73
C MET A 79 -4.08 -13.02 -2.81
N SER A 80 -4.19 -13.79 -1.73
CA SER A 80 -5.01 -15.01 -1.71
C SER A 80 -6.51 -14.74 -1.60
N LYS A 81 -6.91 -13.62 -0.97
CA LYS A 81 -8.33 -13.24 -0.83
C LYS A 81 -8.99 -12.73 -2.11
N SER A 82 -8.21 -12.29 -3.10
CA SER A 82 -8.75 -11.82 -4.39
C SER A 82 -8.78 -12.90 -5.48
N ALA A 83 -8.31 -14.12 -5.18
CA ALA A 83 -8.19 -15.22 -6.14
C ALA A 83 -9.48 -16.07 -6.23
N LEU A 84 -10.59 -15.54 -5.73
CA LEU A 84 -11.95 -16.09 -5.76
C LEU A 84 -12.89 -15.03 -6.32
#